data_AF-A0A951G1P6-F1
#
_entry.id   AF-A0A951G1P6-F1
#
_cell.length_a   1.000
_cell.length_b   1.000
_cell.length_c   1.000
_cell.angle_alpha   90.00
_cell.angle_beta   90.00
_cell.angle_gamma   90.00
#
_symmetry.space_group_name_H-M   'P 1'
#
loop_
_entity.id
_entity.type
_entity.pdbx_description
1 polymer ?
#
loop_
_entity_poly.entity_id
_entity_poly.type
_entity_poly.pdbx_seq_one_letter_code
_entity_poly.pdbx_strand_id
1 'polypeptide(L)' 'MARDDEAARYREAAHLTLDQLEWCIEYLRTIRKTRIANVLARNRSAIARGLEESDDGSSGRISAPGPNT' A
#
# COMPACT_ATOMS: atom_id res chain seq x y z
N MET A 1 15.80 15.96 -7.21
CA MET A 1 14.61 15.25 -6.71
C MET A 1 15.12 13.94 -6.16
N ALA A 2 15.09 13.82 -4.84
CA ALA A 2 15.73 12.70 -4.14
C ALA A 2 14.86 11.45 -4.31
N ARG A 3 15.46 10.26 -4.37
CA ARG A 3 14.73 8.97 -4.47
C ARG A 3 13.64 8.82 -3.41
N ASP A 4 13.80 9.48 -2.27
CA ASP A 4 12.85 9.47 -1.16
C ASP A 4 11.52 10.15 -1.52
N ASP A 5 11.56 11.23 -2.32
CA ASP A 5 10.34 11.93 -2.80
C ASP A 5 9.55 11.04 -3.77
N GLU A 6 10.26 10.31 -4.63
CA GLU A 6 9.67 9.41 -5.61
C GLU A 6 9.05 8.19 -4.93
N ALA A 7 9.71 7.63 -3.91
CA ALA A 7 9.17 6.55 -3.10
C ALA A 7 7.90 6.99 -2.34
N ALA A 8 7.89 8.18 -1.74
CA ALA A 8 6.70 8.73 -1.08
C ALA A 8 5.53 8.89 -2.05
N ARG A 9 5.79 9.40 -3.26
CA ARG A 9 4.76 9.53 -4.31
C ARG A 9 4.20 8.17 -4.74
N TYR A 10 5.04 7.15 -4.89
CA TYR A 10 4.57 5.81 -5.24
C TYR A 10 3.74 5.16 -4.12
N ARG A 11 4.08 5.41 -2.85
CA ARG A 11 3.23 4.98 -1.72
C ARG A 11 1.85 5.61 -1.77
N GLU A 12 1.79 6.93 -1.95
CA GLU A 12 0.52 7.64 -2.06
C GLU A 12 -0.34 7.09 -3.21
N ALA A 13 0.26 6.90 -4.38
CA ALA A 13 -0.43 6.30 -5.52
C ALA A 13 -0.92 4.86 -5.25
N ALA A 14 -0.13 4.07 -4.51
CA ALA A 14 -0.50 2.71 -4.12
C ALA A 14 -1.71 2.71 -3.16
N HIS A 15 -1.71 3.58 -2.14
CA HIS A 15 -2.84 3.74 -1.23
C HIS A 15 -4.12 4.17 -1.96
N LEU A 16 -4.03 5.19 -2.82
CA LEU A 16 -5.16 5.62 -3.64
C LEU A 16 -5.71 4.48 -4.51
N THR A 17 -4.83 3.66 -5.07
CA THR A 17 -5.24 2.49 -5.86
C THR A 17 -5.98 1.46 -4.99
N LEU A 18 -5.52 1.20 -3.77
CA LEU A 18 -6.19 0.27 -2.84
C LEU A 18 -7.60 0.75 -2.45
N ASP A 19 -7.80 2.06 -2.32
CA ASP A 19 -9.12 2.66 -2.07
C ASP A 19 -10.04 2.50 -3.28
N GLN A 20 -9.52 2.72 -4.50
CA GLN A 20 -10.33 2.48 -5.71
C GLN A 20 -10.69 1.01 -5.90
N LEU A 21 -9.79 0.09 -5.54
CA LEU A 21 -10.08 -1.33 -5.56
C LEU A 21 -11.19 -1.69 -4.58
N GLU A 22 -11.21 -1.08 -3.39
CA GLU A 22 -12.28 -1.26 -2.41
C GLU A 22 -13.63 -0.80 -2.96
N TRP A 23 -13.67 0.40 -3.54
CA TRP A 23 -14.88 0.90 -4.20
C TRP A 23 -15.37 -0.06 -5.31
N CYS A 24 -14.45 -0.56 -6.15
CA CYS A 24 -14.78 -1.52 -7.20
C CYS A 24 -15.34 -2.84 -6.64
N ILE A 25 -14.78 -3.35 -5.54
CA ILE A 25 -15.24 -4.57 -4.87
C ILE A 25 -16.68 -4.39 -4.40
N GLU A 26 -16.99 -3.28 -3.75
CA GLU A 26 -18.35 -2.99 -3.25
C GLU A 26 -19.35 -2.82 -4.40
N TYR A 27 -18.95 -2.15 -5.48
CA TYR A 27 -19.79 -2.06 -6.68
C TYR A 27 -20.07 -3.45 -7.28
N LEU A 28 -19.04 -4.30 -7.43
CA LEU A 28 -19.17 -5.65 -7.96
C LEU A 28 -20.06 -6.54 -7.08
N ARG A 29 -20.00 -6.38 -5.75
CA ARG A 29 -20.92 -7.05 -4.82
C ARG A 29 -22.37 -6.61 -5.06
N THR A 30 -22.59 -5.31 -5.24
CA THR A 30 -23.91 -4.71 -5.50
C THR A 30 -24.55 -5.26 -6.78
N ILE A 31 -23.78 -5.40 -7.87
CA ILE A 31 -24.27 -5.97 -9.14
C ILE A 31 -24.21 -7.51 -9.20
N ARG A 32 -24.07 -8.18 -8.04
CA ARG A 32 -24.03 -9.65 -7.88
C ARG A 32 -22.89 -10.35 -8.64
N LYS A 33 -21.78 -9.66 -8.92
CA LYS A 33 -20.54 -10.21 -9.50
C LYS A 33 -19.58 -10.70 -8.42
N THR A 34 -20.10 -11.54 -7.52
CA THR A 34 -19.42 -11.99 -6.28
C THR A 34 -18.09 -12.71 -6.54
N ARG A 35 -18.01 -13.54 -7.57
CA ARG A 35 -16.75 -14.25 -7.91
C ARG A 35 -15.63 -13.28 -8.26
N ILE A 36 -15.91 -12.23 -9.02
CA ILE A 36 -14.92 -11.21 -9.41
C ILE A 36 -14.52 -10.39 -8.18
N ALA A 37 -15.51 -9.96 -7.39
CA ALA A 37 -15.27 -9.23 -6.15
C ALA A 37 -14.37 -9.99 -5.18
N ASN A 38 -14.56 -11.31 -5.03
CA ASN A 38 -13.74 -12.14 -4.14
C ASN A 38 -12.28 -12.25 -4.60
N VAL A 39 -12.05 -12.40 -5.90
CA VAL A 39 -10.68 -12.42 -6.45
C VAL A 39 -10.02 -11.05 -6.25
N LEU A 40 -10.75 -9.96 -6.53
CA LEU A 40 -10.23 -8.61 -6.38
C LEU A 40 -9.91 -8.27 -4.92
N ALA A 41 -10.75 -8.70 -3.97
CA ALA A 41 -10.50 -8.55 -2.54
C ALA A 41 -9.21 -9.26 -2.10
N ARG A 42 -8.97 -10.50 -2.56
CA ARG A 42 -7.73 -11.23 -2.27
C ARG A 42 -6.50 -10.50 -2.81
N ASN A 43 -6.59 -9.99 -4.04
CA ASN A 43 -5.50 -9.23 -4.65
C ASN A 43 -5.23 -7.93 -3.88
N ARG A 44 -6.27 -7.19 -3.50
CA ARG A 44 -6.15 -5.97 -2.67
C ARG A 44 -5.43 -6.27 -1.36
N SER A 45 -5.85 -7.32 -0.63
CA SER A 45 -5.21 -7.70 0.64
C SER A 45 -3.74 -8.06 0.46
N ALA A 46 -3.37 -8.74 -0.63
CA ALA A 46 -1.98 -9.09 -0.91
C ALA A 46 -1.11 -7.85 -1.18
N ILE A 47 -1.63 -6.88 -1.94
CA ILE A 47 -0.94 -5.61 -2.23
C ILE A 47 -0.79 -4.76 -0.96
N ALA A 48 -1.86 -4.65 -0.16
CA ALA A 48 -1.84 -3.89 1.10
C ALA A 48 -0.77 -4.42 2.06
N ARG A 49 -0.70 -5.75 2.23
CA ARG A 49 0.33 -6.37 3.08
C ARG A 49 1.75 -6.08 2.59
N GLY A 50 1.98 -6.15 1.28
CA GLY A 50 3.30 -5.82 0.72
C GLY A 50 3.70 -4.35 0.91
N LEU A 51 2.72 -3.45 0.98
CA LEU A 51 2.94 -2.03 1.25
C LEU A 51 3.32 -1.80 2.72
N GLU A 52 2.62 -2.44 3.66
CA GLU A 52 2.94 -2.40 5.09
C GLU A 52 4.36 -2.91 5.38
N GLU A 53 4.75 -4.04 4.76
CA GLU A 53 6.11 -4.61 4.88
C GLU A 53 7.18 -3.65 4.33
N SER A 54 6.84 -2.89 3.28
CA SER A 54 7.76 -1.92 2.65
C SER A 54 7.91 -0.62 3.47
N ASP A 55 6.89 -0.26 4.25
CA ASP A 55 6.89 0.92 5.11
C ASP A 55 7.70 0.69 6.40
N ASP A 56 7.61 -0.50 7.00
CA ASP A 56 8.38 -0.87 8.20
C ASP A 56 9.90 -0.81 7.95
N GLY A 57 10.35 -1.23 6.76
CA GLY A 57 11.75 -1.19 6.35
C GLY A 57 12.37 0.21 6.20
N SER A 58 11.57 1.27 6.12
CA SER A 58 12.06 2.66 6.03
C SER A 58 12.29 3.33 7.39
N SER A 59 11.66 2.83 8.46
CA SER A 59 11.74 3.41 9.81
C SER A 59 13.05 3.05 10.54
N GLY A 60 13.72 1.96 10.14
CA GLY A 60 14.93 1.44 10.81
C GLY A 60 16.25 2.16 10.53
N ARG A 61 16.27 3.25 9.74
CA ARG A 61 17.53 3.92 9.30
C ARG A 61 17.88 5.22 10.02
N ILE A 62 17.09 5.63 11.02
CA ILE A 62 17.29 6.86 11.82
C ILE A 62 17.56 6.53 13.29
N SER A 63 18.64 5.81 13.58
CA SER A 63 19.27 5.86 14.91
C SER A 63 20.73 5.44 14.83
N ALA A 64 21.61 6.41 14.64
CA ALA A 64 23.01 6.29 15.02
C ALA A 64 23.30 7.46 15.96
N PRO A 65 23.46 7.26 17.27
CA PRO A 65 24.02 8.30 18.13
C PRO A 65 25.48 8.49 17.70
N GLY A 66 25.80 9.67 17.16
CA GLY A 66 27.17 10.05 16.85
C GLY A 66 28.05 9.97 18.11
N PRO A 67 29.33 9.60 17.99
CA PRO A 67 30.21 9.49 19.14
C PRO A 67 30.41 10.89 19.72
N ASN A 68 30.12 11.03 21.01
CA ASN A 68 30.43 12.22 21.78
C ASN A 68 31.96 12.31 21.91
N THR A 69 32.59 13.32 21.32
CA THR A 69 33.95 13.75 21.67
C THR A 69 34.09 15.25 21.43
#